data_AF-A0A162N4V0-F1
#
_entry.id   AF-A0A162N4V0-F1
#
_cell.length_a   1.000
_cell.length_b   1.000
_cell.length_c   1.000
_cell.angle_alpha   90.00
_cell.angle_beta   90.00
_cell.angle_gamma   90.00
#
_symmetry.space_group_name_H-M   'P 1'
#
loop_
_entity.id
_entity.type
_entity.pdbx_description
1 polymer ?
#
loop_
_entity_poly.entity_id
_entity_poly.type
_entity_poly.pdbx_seq_one_letter_code
_entity_poly.pdbx_strand_id
1 'polypeptide(L)'
;MARRWNIPEYKLLVTIDLGTNLSGYLLTHFKQEADINPITALPVARHWFGWRLIQEIQRLENNRDTEQISQDLLMLIRNLILADINIQYPFFDDRTRYRYALPAPASWSERAKLKIRSNAAAINLINHQDDPGRMMLIDETVAVAVFADHVFSGLNSPHLQSFMVCNAGTGLLSISVFEKETDEESETGTGSLKEITMETCVFWGSAFLDHYFEILVRLKASNLEDYKESDVTGTLDEFRRALKIFYENNCHDEDIMDLLRAVNERYTRGYKTTGDNDGFTLYEIGVYVFDPVIDQVVHTIEDHLKQLGDRNLSTMFTTGRLGESNYFMKRITQAFSNRFNHFESFGEETRPVMRGVSLFSANPKLVSQRIVRYSYGVKLGSPTVRPDGLPPVDEDRFYVCVKKGEAVGEDIWSSTEIPWNKKFLPIKADNDSNNKALYAYYDDGPIPDYPDAEKLDLVCISDYNSPRISPRAIKREMMAVKLCFRIDRVDVKVNYARGKDYKYDVVWDPVGERVTRRMVEINPPPSVTTWYMYRDAVSIYYSKIYSSSMALHPFIRITWPLVHLSLCIKLTVMRP
;
A
#
# COMPACT_ATOMS: atom_id res chain seq x y z
N MET A 1 -29.12 12.27 13.07
CA MET A 1 -27.83 12.76 13.58
C MET A 1 -26.75 11.77 13.17
N ALA A 2 -26.01 12.08 12.11
CA ALA A 2 -24.85 11.30 11.71
C ALA A 2 -23.81 11.37 12.84
N ARG A 3 -23.40 10.22 13.39
CA ARG A 3 -22.18 10.16 14.18
C ARG A 3 -21.06 10.56 13.23
N ARG A 4 -20.54 11.79 13.37
CA ARG A 4 -19.21 12.14 12.88
C ARG A 4 -18.29 11.08 13.45
N TRP A 5 -17.78 10.21 12.59
CA TRP A 5 -16.63 9.38 12.95
C TRP A 5 -15.56 10.38 13.37
N ASN A 6 -15.11 10.29 14.62
CA ASN A 6 -13.94 11.02 15.10
C ASN A 6 -12.78 10.48 14.26
N ILE A 7 -12.50 11.12 13.12
CA ILE A 7 -11.23 10.92 12.43
C ILE A 7 -10.18 11.34 13.47
N PRO A 8 -9.26 10.45 13.89
CA PRO A 8 -8.24 10.83 14.83
C PRO A 8 -7.51 12.07 14.29
N GLU A 9 -7.47 13.13 15.09
CA GLU A 9 -6.69 14.32 14.74
C GLU A 9 -5.22 13.96 14.93
N TYR A 10 -4.63 13.37 13.89
CA TYR A 10 -3.20 13.09 13.84
C TYR A 10 -2.45 14.42 13.85
N LYS A 11 -1.47 14.53 14.75
CA LYS A 11 -0.71 15.77 14.97
C LYS A 11 0.70 15.73 14.40
N LEU A 12 1.20 14.54 14.07
CA LEU A 12 2.51 14.33 13.47
C LEU A 12 2.42 13.28 12.37
N LEU A 13 2.95 13.60 11.20
CA LEU A 13 3.12 12.63 10.12
C LEU A 13 4.54 12.08 10.15
N VAL A 14 4.67 10.76 10.16
CA VAL A 14 5.94 10.03 10.16
C VAL A 14 6.02 9.24 8.87
N THR A 15 6.92 9.64 7.98
CA THR A 15 7.17 8.89 6.74
C THR A 15 8.42 8.04 6.91
N ILE A 16 8.33 6.77 6.49
CA ILE A 16 9.37 5.77 6.70
C ILE A 16 9.74 5.17 5.35
N ASP A 17 10.95 5.41 4.87
CA ASP A 17 11.51 4.73 3.70
C ASP A 17 12.24 3.46 4.14
N LEU A 18 11.77 2.29 3.71
CA LEU A 18 12.43 1.01 3.99
C LEU A 18 13.64 0.75 3.07
N GLY A 19 13.87 1.62 2.07
CA GLY A 19 14.80 1.41 0.99
C GLY A 19 14.21 0.41 0.00
N THR A 20 14.07 0.80 -1.27
CA THR A 20 13.67 -0.10 -2.35
C THR A 20 14.72 -1.18 -2.52
N ASN A 21 14.44 -2.33 -1.91
CA ASN A 21 15.22 -3.56 -1.83
C ASN A 21 16.44 -3.52 -0.91
N LEU A 22 16.41 -4.41 0.08
CA LEU A 22 17.51 -4.81 0.97
C LEU A 22 18.77 -5.33 0.24
N SER A 23 18.78 -5.33 -1.10
CA SER A 23 19.89 -5.78 -1.95
C SER A 23 20.83 -4.67 -2.43
N GLY A 24 20.62 -3.41 -2.02
CA GLY A 24 21.42 -2.26 -2.47
C GLY A 24 22.52 -1.84 -1.52
N TYR A 25 23.73 -2.36 -1.67
CA TYR A 25 24.91 -1.80 -1.02
C TYR A 25 25.30 -0.46 -1.68
N LEU A 26 24.84 0.66 -1.12
CA LEU A 26 25.48 1.97 -1.26
C LEU A 26 25.06 2.93 -0.14
N LEU A 27 25.97 3.83 0.20
CA LEU A 27 25.87 4.77 1.32
C LEU A 27 24.70 5.75 1.16
N THR A 28 23.58 5.48 1.82
CA THR A 28 22.76 6.57 2.35
C THR A 28 22.99 6.65 3.85
N HIS A 29 23.47 7.81 4.31
CA HIS A 29 23.48 8.13 5.73
C HIS A 29 22.04 8.14 6.25
N PHE A 30 21.84 7.80 7.53
CA PHE A 30 20.64 8.25 8.24
C PHE A 30 20.62 9.77 8.13
N LYS A 31 19.91 10.28 7.13
CA LYS A 31 19.66 11.70 6.97
C LYS A 31 18.30 11.94 7.61
N GLN A 32 18.01 13.18 7.93
CA GLN A 32 16.76 13.50 8.59
C GLN A 32 16.31 14.86 8.10
N GLU A 33 15.02 14.99 7.85
CA GLU A 33 14.40 16.26 7.51
C GLU A 33 13.13 16.46 8.33
N ALA A 34 13.14 17.54 9.11
CA ALA A 34 11.97 18.12 9.72
C ALA A 34 11.43 19.21 8.79
N ASP A 35 10.14 19.14 8.49
CA ASP A 35 9.47 20.09 7.60
C ASP A 35 8.00 20.21 7.98
N ILE A 36 7.30 21.17 7.36
CA ILE A 36 5.86 21.36 7.48
C ILE A 36 5.21 20.84 6.20
N ASN A 37 4.17 20.01 6.34
CA ASN A 37 3.40 19.56 5.20
C ASN A 37 2.73 20.78 4.53
N PRO A 38 2.93 21.03 3.22
CA PRO A 38 2.41 22.24 2.59
C PRO A 38 0.89 22.25 2.45
N ILE A 39 0.22 21.09 2.58
CA ILE A 39 -1.24 20.97 2.46
C ILE A 39 -1.92 21.15 3.81
N THR A 40 -1.42 20.48 4.86
CA THR A 40 -2.09 20.44 6.17
C THR A 40 -1.45 21.31 7.23
N ALA A 41 -0.29 21.91 6.95
CA ALA A 41 0.56 22.59 7.92
C ALA A 41 0.99 21.71 9.12
N LEU A 42 0.81 20.39 9.04
CA LEU A 42 1.26 19.46 10.07
C LEU A 42 2.78 19.25 9.99
N PRO A 43 3.47 19.13 11.14
CA PRO A 43 4.85 18.67 11.16
C PRO A 43 5.00 17.30 10.49
N VAL A 44 6.06 17.15 9.70
CA VAL A 44 6.44 15.89 9.05
C VAL A 44 7.84 15.51 9.50
N ALA A 45 7.98 14.32 10.08
CA ALA A 45 9.26 13.68 10.36
C ALA A 45 9.54 12.63 9.28
N ARG A 46 10.54 12.88 8.42
CA ARG A 46 10.94 11.96 7.35
C ARG A 46 12.17 11.15 7.77
N HIS A 47 12.03 9.83 7.71
CA HIS A 47 13.09 8.88 8.06
C HIS A 47 13.39 7.97 6.87
N TRP A 48 14.68 7.84 6.53
CA TRP A 48 15.18 6.95 5.50
C TRP A 48 16.37 6.18 6.03
N PHE A 49 16.32 4.87 5.85
CA PHE A 49 17.30 3.95 6.40
C PHE A 49 18.20 3.42 5.29
N GLY A 50 19.50 3.69 5.41
CA GLY A 50 20.52 3.23 4.47
C GLY A 50 21.35 2.06 4.98
N TRP A 51 22.63 2.04 4.58
CA TRP A 51 23.58 0.93 4.78
C TRP A 51 23.70 0.41 6.22
N ARG A 52 23.50 1.28 7.23
CA ARG A 52 23.61 0.94 8.65
C ARG A 52 22.51 -0.04 9.10
N LEU A 53 21.35 0.01 8.45
CA LEU A 53 20.26 -0.93 8.65
C LEU A 53 20.61 -2.28 8.02
N ILE A 54 21.18 -2.26 6.80
CA ILE A 54 21.63 -3.44 6.05
C ILE A 54 22.69 -4.23 6.83
N GLN A 55 23.65 -3.56 7.47
CA GLN A 55 24.63 -4.25 8.32
C GLN A 55 24.02 -4.96 9.52
N GLU A 56 23.00 -4.36 10.16
CA GLU A 56 22.32 -5.01 11.27
C GLU A 56 21.42 -6.15 10.79
N ILE A 57 20.80 -6.01 9.62
CA ILE A 57 20.02 -7.09 8.99
C ILE A 57 20.90 -8.28 8.60
N GLN A 58 22.08 -8.05 8.04
CA GLN A 58 23.03 -9.11 7.70
C GLN A 58 23.54 -9.87 8.93
N ARG A 59 23.56 -9.22 10.10
CA ARG A 59 23.81 -9.90 11.37
C ARG A 59 22.61 -10.73 11.85
N LEU A 60 21.39 -10.37 11.43
CA LEU A 60 20.14 -11.07 11.77
C LEU A 60 19.86 -12.27 10.85
N GLU A 61 20.45 -12.36 9.66
CA GLU A 61 20.20 -13.38 8.63
C GLU A 61 20.67 -14.81 8.97
N ASN A 62 21.42 -15.03 10.05
CA ASN A 62 21.78 -16.39 10.46
C ASN A 62 20.60 -17.10 11.16
N ASN A 63 19.94 -18.02 10.44
CA ASN A 63 18.93 -18.99 10.93
C ASN A 63 17.58 -18.41 11.41
N ARG A 64 17.08 -17.29 10.85
CA ARG A 64 15.77 -16.72 11.19
C ARG A 64 14.75 -16.83 10.06
N ASP A 65 13.48 -16.99 10.41
CA ASP A 65 12.36 -16.92 9.45
C ASP A 65 12.10 -15.48 8.98
N THR A 66 11.55 -15.30 7.78
CA THR A 66 11.29 -14.00 7.13
C THR A 66 10.40 -13.10 7.98
N GLU A 67 9.45 -13.66 8.73
CA GLU A 67 8.62 -12.90 9.65
C GLU A 67 9.43 -12.26 10.78
N GLN A 68 10.37 -13.02 11.36
CA GLN A 68 11.23 -12.52 12.44
C GLN A 68 12.14 -11.40 11.93
N ILE A 69 12.71 -11.56 10.73
CA ILE A 69 13.53 -10.52 10.09
C ILE A 69 12.72 -9.24 9.90
N SER A 70 11.48 -9.34 9.42
CA SER A 70 10.59 -8.20 9.23
C SER A 70 10.24 -7.51 10.56
N GLN A 71 9.97 -8.26 11.62
CA GLN A 71 9.68 -7.70 12.94
C GLN A 71 10.91 -7.01 13.55
N ASP A 72 12.08 -7.64 13.47
CA ASP A 72 13.34 -7.09 13.96
C ASP A 72 13.69 -5.78 13.25
N LEU A 73 13.50 -5.76 11.92
CA LEU A 73 13.66 -4.57 11.10
C LEU A 73 12.74 -3.43 11.54
N LEU A 74 11.43 -3.71 11.66
CA LEU A 74 10.46 -2.71 12.10
C LEU A 74 10.74 -2.25 13.54
N MET A 75 11.24 -3.11 14.43
CA MET A 75 11.65 -2.73 15.78
C MET A 75 12.82 -1.76 15.77
N LEU A 76 13.85 -2.04 14.97
CA LEU A 76 15.01 -1.17 14.82
C LEU A 76 14.58 0.21 14.31
N ILE A 77 13.76 0.23 13.25
CA ILE A 77 13.18 1.44 12.66
C ILE A 77 12.37 2.22 13.69
N ARG A 78 11.48 1.54 14.42
CA ARG A 78 10.66 2.14 15.48
C ARG A 78 11.53 2.81 16.53
N ASN A 79 12.58 2.14 17.00
CA ASN A 79 13.45 2.67 18.05
C ASN A 79 14.20 3.92 17.56
N LEU A 80 14.68 3.91 16.32
CA LEU A 80 15.34 5.06 15.71
C LEU A 80 14.37 6.25 15.56
N ILE A 81 13.17 6.01 15.04
CA ILE A 81 12.12 7.04 14.89
C ILE A 81 11.74 7.65 16.24
N LEU A 82 11.56 6.81 17.27
CA LEU A 82 11.12 7.30 18.58
C LEU A 82 12.22 8.08 19.31
N ALA A 83 13.47 7.62 19.21
CA ALA A 83 14.61 8.37 19.75
C ALA A 83 14.68 9.75 19.11
N ASP A 84 14.43 9.81 17.81
CA ASP A 84 14.50 11.02 17.03
C ASP A 84 13.37 12.02 17.31
N ILE A 85 12.11 11.56 17.25
CA ILE A 85 10.93 12.40 17.54
C ILE A 85 11.04 13.00 18.94
N ASN A 86 11.53 12.25 19.93
CA ASN A 86 11.74 12.77 21.28
C ASN A 86 12.75 13.94 21.33
N ILE A 87 13.73 13.97 20.43
CA ILE A 87 14.73 15.03 20.35
C ILE A 87 14.17 16.25 19.60
N GLN A 88 13.56 16.03 18.43
CA GLN A 88 13.14 17.13 17.56
C GLN A 88 11.77 17.72 17.90
N TYR A 89 10.89 16.87 18.43
CA TYR A 89 9.50 17.17 18.68
C TYR A 89 9.12 16.77 20.11
N PRO A 90 9.79 17.31 21.15
CA PRO A 90 9.60 16.87 22.54
C PRO A 90 8.18 17.05 23.08
N PHE A 91 7.38 17.92 22.45
CA PHE A 91 5.97 18.16 22.78
C PHE A 91 5.00 17.17 22.10
N PHE A 92 5.52 16.30 21.23
CA PHE A 92 4.80 15.19 20.63
C PHE A 92 5.28 13.93 21.36
N ASP A 93 4.73 13.67 22.54
CA ASP A 93 4.99 12.48 23.35
C ASP A 93 3.88 11.42 23.20
N ASP A 94 2.65 11.89 22.91
CA ASP A 94 1.50 11.06 22.63
C ASP A 94 1.58 10.41 21.25
N ARG A 95 2.19 9.22 21.24
CA ARG A 95 2.35 8.38 20.06
C ARG A 95 1.02 8.08 19.39
N THR A 96 -0.11 8.01 20.12
CA THR A 96 -1.44 7.69 19.54
C THR A 96 -1.92 8.74 18.53
N ARG A 97 -1.21 9.88 18.42
CA ARG A 97 -1.49 10.94 17.43
C ARG A 97 -0.54 10.99 16.24
N TYR A 98 0.32 10.00 16.06
CA TYR A 98 1.17 9.88 14.87
C TYR A 98 0.42 9.21 13.69
N ARG A 99 0.69 9.61 12.47
CA ARG A 99 0.32 8.82 11.28
C ARG A 99 1.60 8.31 10.67
N TYR A 100 1.71 7.00 10.46
CA TYR A 100 2.82 6.40 9.76
C TYR A 100 2.48 6.23 8.28
N ALA A 101 3.40 6.53 7.38
CA ALA A 101 3.24 6.30 5.96
C ALA A 101 4.51 5.70 5.38
N LEU A 102 4.36 4.62 4.61
CA LEU A 102 5.45 3.87 4.04
C LEU A 102 5.21 3.72 2.53
N PRO A 103 6.23 3.97 1.69
CA PRO A 103 6.17 3.53 0.31
C PRO A 103 6.14 1.99 0.26
N ALA A 104 5.35 1.45 -0.65
CA ALA A 104 5.30 0.03 -0.96
C ALA A 104 5.24 -0.14 -2.49
N PRO A 105 5.94 -1.13 -3.06
CA PRO A 105 5.71 -1.51 -4.44
C PRO A 105 4.28 -2.00 -4.65
N ALA A 106 3.63 -1.60 -5.74
CA ALA A 106 2.28 -2.09 -6.05
C ALA A 106 2.22 -3.59 -6.37
N SER A 107 3.37 -4.23 -6.63
CA SER A 107 3.49 -5.68 -6.76
C SER A 107 3.25 -6.42 -5.45
N TRP A 108 3.24 -5.74 -4.30
CA TRP A 108 2.91 -6.38 -3.03
C TRP A 108 1.46 -6.85 -3.03
N SER A 109 1.26 -8.14 -2.75
CA SER A 109 -0.06 -8.70 -2.53
C SER A 109 -0.71 -8.09 -1.28
N GLU A 110 -2.04 -8.15 -1.22
CA GLU A 110 -2.79 -7.75 -0.02
C GLU A 110 -2.27 -8.49 1.22
N ARG A 111 -1.95 -9.78 1.08
CA ARG A 111 -1.32 -10.58 2.15
C ARG A 111 0.01 -9.99 2.62
N ALA A 112 0.88 -9.54 1.73
CA ALA A 112 2.17 -8.94 2.08
C ALA A 112 1.98 -7.60 2.82
N LYS A 113 1.11 -6.73 2.28
CA LYS A 113 0.73 -5.45 2.91
C LYS A 113 0.20 -5.65 4.34
N LEU A 114 -0.67 -6.65 4.52
CA LEU A 114 -1.23 -7.02 5.81
C LEU A 114 -0.18 -7.60 6.78
N LYS A 115 0.75 -8.42 6.29
CA LYS A 115 1.82 -9.00 7.12
C LYS A 115 2.70 -7.91 7.72
N ILE A 116 3.07 -6.90 6.94
CA ILE A 116 3.81 -5.73 7.45
C ILE A 116 3.01 -4.97 8.51
N ARG A 117 1.71 -4.76 8.29
CA ARG A 117 0.83 -4.11 9.29
C ARG A 117 0.72 -4.93 10.57
N SER A 118 0.59 -6.25 10.46
CA SER A 118 0.57 -7.17 11.60
C SER A 118 1.87 -7.12 12.38
N ASN A 119 3.01 -7.17 11.70
CA ASN A 119 4.33 -7.06 12.32
C ASN A 119 4.49 -5.71 13.04
N ALA A 120 4.03 -4.61 12.42
CA ALA A 120 4.01 -3.29 13.05
C ALA A 120 3.17 -3.25 14.34
N ALA A 121 2.04 -3.97 14.38
CA ALA A 121 1.22 -4.08 15.57
C ALA A 121 1.89 -4.94 16.66
N ALA A 122 2.50 -6.07 16.29
CA ALA A 122 3.21 -6.96 17.20
C ALA A 122 4.34 -6.25 17.97
N ILE A 123 4.99 -5.28 17.34
CA ILE A 123 6.08 -4.50 17.94
C ILE A 123 5.60 -3.19 18.61
N ASN A 124 4.28 -2.98 18.73
CA ASN A 124 3.68 -1.76 19.28
C ASN A 124 4.15 -0.47 18.54
N LEU A 125 4.26 -0.52 17.21
CA LEU A 125 4.34 0.69 16.37
C LEU A 125 2.94 1.30 16.18
N ILE A 126 1.95 0.43 15.99
CA ILE A 126 0.52 0.73 15.94
C ILE A 126 -0.26 -0.25 16.82
N ASN A 127 -1.54 0.00 17.07
CA ASN A 127 -2.47 -0.95 17.70
C ASN A 127 -3.34 -1.64 16.64
N HIS A 128 -3.72 -2.90 16.87
CA HIS A 128 -4.68 -3.63 16.05
C HIS A 128 -6.07 -2.96 15.96
N GLN A 129 -6.41 -2.11 16.93
CA GLN A 129 -7.68 -1.36 16.97
C GLN A 129 -7.58 0.05 16.37
N ASP A 130 -6.39 0.48 15.94
CA ASP A 130 -6.21 1.80 15.36
C ASP A 130 -6.99 1.93 14.03
N ASP A 131 -7.45 3.15 13.73
CA ASP A 131 -8.01 3.45 12.41
C ASP A 131 -7.03 3.01 11.32
N PRO A 132 -7.47 2.42 10.20
CA PRO A 132 -6.51 1.95 9.21
C PRO A 132 -5.62 3.05 8.64
N GLY A 133 -6.09 4.30 8.56
CA GLY A 133 -5.30 5.48 8.20
C GLY A 133 -4.23 5.89 9.24
N ARG A 134 -4.06 5.13 10.32
CA ARG A 134 -2.94 5.24 11.27
C ARG A 134 -1.60 4.87 10.63
N MET A 135 -1.61 3.89 9.74
CA MET A 135 -0.44 3.42 8.99
C MET A 135 -0.88 3.25 7.55
N MET A 136 -0.29 3.97 6.63
CA MET A 136 -0.63 3.92 5.21
C MET A 136 0.50 3.28 4.43
N LEU A 137 0.18 2.31 3.58
CA LEU A 137 1.09 1.80 2.55
C LEU A 137 0.74 2.48 1.24
N ILE A 138 1.70 3.17 0.64
CA ILE A 138 1.48 4.06 -0.50
C ILE A 138 2.27 3.54 -1.69
N ASP A 139 1.62 3.31 -2.82
CA ASP A 139 2.31 2.89 -4.04
C ASP A 139 3.36 3.93 -4.46
N GLU A 140 4.57 3.48 -4.77
CA GLU A 140 5.70 4.40 -5.04
C GLU A 140 5.46 5.29 -6.25
N THR A 141 4.88 4.74 -7.33
CA THR A 141 4.55 5.51 -8.53
C THR A 141 3.47 6.55 -8.26
N VAL A 142 2.47 6.23 -7.42
CA VAL A 142 1.45 7.17 -6.94
C VAL A 142 2.09 8.30 -6.13
N ALA A 143 3.02 7.97 -5.22
CA ALA A 143 3.73 8.98 -4.45
C ALA A 143 4.50 9.94 -5.37
N VAL A 144 5.26 9.42 -6.33
CA VAL A 144 6.01 10.23 -7.30
C VAL A 144 5.08 11.07 -8.16
N ALA A 145 3.94 10.54 -8.60
CA ALA A 145 2.95 11.29 -9.37
C ALA A 145 2.39 12.49 -8.59
N VAL A 146 2.06 12.29 -7.32
CA VAL A 146 1.60 13.36 -6.42
C VAL A 146 2.68 14.41 -6.20
N PHE A 147 3.94 14.00 -6.07
CA PHE A 147 5.05 14.93 -5.95
C PHE A 147 5.28 15.72 -7.24
N ALA A 148 5.25 15.05 -8.40
CA ALA A 148 5.37 15.70 -9.70
C ALA A 148 4.26 16.72 -9.92
N ASP A 149 3.00 16.34 -9.65
CA ASP A 149 1.88 17.26 -9.73
C ASP A 149 2.09 18.47 -8.79
N HIS A 150 2.54 18.26 -7.55
CA HIS A 150 2.81 19.37 -6.63
C HIS A 150 3.89 20.33 -7.13
N VAL A 151 4.99 19.81 -7.69
CA VAL A 151 6.10 20.63 -8.20
C VAL A 151 5.71 21.40 -9.45
N PHE A 152 4.96 20.77 -10.37
CA PHE A 152 4.68 21.33 -11.70
C PHE A 152 3.29 22.00 -11.81
N SER A 153 2.40 21.85 -10.82
CA SER A 153 1.06 22.48 -10.81
C SER A 153 1.10 24.01 -10.83
N GLY A 154 2.16 24.62 -10.27
CA GLY A 154 2.32 26.08 -10.28
C GLY A 154 2.65 26.69 -11.65
N LEU A 155 2.88 25.86 -12.68
CA LEU A 155 3.40 26.28 -13.97
C LEU A 155 2.36 26.30 -15.10
N ASN A 156 1.06 26.03 -14.83
CA ASN A 156 -0.01 25.88 -15.85
C ASN A 156 0.47 25.10 -17.08
N SER A 157 1.19 24.02 -16.81
CA SER A 157 2.04 23.41 -17.81
C SER A 157 1.28 22.34 -18.60
N PRO A 158 1.35 22.32 -19.95
CA PRO A 158 0.84 21.21 -20.74
C PRO A 158 1.54 19.88 -20.40
N HIS A 159 2.65 19.93 -19.66
CA HIS A 159 3.44 18.78 -19.19
C HIS A 159 2.71 17.87 -18.19
N LEU A 160 1.60 18.30 -17.57
CA LEU A 160 0.88 17.53 -16.55
C LEU A 160 -0.48 16.98 -17.00
N GLN A 161 -0.86 17.09 -18.27
CA GLN A 161 -2.16 16.58 -18.74
C GLN A 161 -2.22 15.05 -18.65
N SER A 162 -1.24 14.34 -19.22
CA SER A 162 -1.07 12.89 -19.04
C SER A 162 0.40 12.52 -19.04
N PHE A 163 0.88 11.91 -17.96
CA PHE A 163 2.31 11.67 -17.77
C PHE A 163 2.57 10.27 -17.27
N MET A 164 3.73 9.74 -17.64
CA MET A 164 4.25 8.48 -17.13
C MET A 164 5.17 8.74 -15.94
N VAL A 165 5.06 7.91 -14.92
CA VAL A 165 6.06 7.76 -13.87
C VAL A 165 6.80 6.45 -14.11
N CYS A 166 8.13 6.54 -14.23
CA CYS A 166 9.05 5.43 -14.35
C CYS A 166 10.00 5.42 -13.15
N ASN A 167 9.64 4.69 -12.10
CA ASN A 167 10.47 4.52 -10.91
C ASN A 167 11.42 3.33 -11.12
N ALA A 168 12.64 3.61 -11.54
CA ALA A 168 13.69 2.64 -11.80
C ALA A 168 14.63 2.56 -10.58
N GLY A 169 14.17 1.85 -9.55
CA GLY A 169 14.83 1.73 -8.26
C GLY A 169 16.03 0.77 -8.25
N THR A 170 16.40 0.29 -7.06
CA THR A 170 17.57 -0.60 -6.93
C THR A 170 17.32 -1.98 -7.52
N GLY A 171 16.16 -2.60 -7.32
CA GLY A 171 15.89 -3.89 -7.98
C GLY A 171 14.55 -3.98 -8.71
N LEU A 172 13.61 -3.07 -8.44
CA LEU A 172 12.34 -3.00 -9.15
C LEU A 172 12.31 -1.79 -10.09
N LEU A 173 11.75 -2.03 -11.27
CA LEU A 173 11.26 -1.02 -12.19
C LEU A 173 9.74 -1.01 -12.07
N SER A 174 9.17 0.13 -11.69
CA SER A 174 7.72 0.33 -11.59
C SER A 174 7.27 1.45 -12.53
N ILE A 175 6.26 1.17 -13.35
CA ILE A 175 5.75 2.08 -14.37
C ILE A 175 4.24 2.22 -14.25
N SER A 176 3.77 3.46 -14.13
CA SER A 176 2.35 3.81 -14.19
C SER A 176 2.14 5.14 -14.92
N VAL A 177 0.94 5.32 -15.47
CA VAL A 177 0.54 6.54 -16.18
C VAL A 177 -0.65 7.18 -15.49
N PHE A 178 -0.55 8.50 -15.33
CA PHE A 178 -1.52 9.35 -14.65
C PHE A 178 -2.04 10.44 -15.58
N GLU A 179 -3.28 10.83 -15.37
CA GLU A 179 -3.96 11.93 -16.05
C GLU A 179 -4.49 12.91 -15.00
N LYS A 180 -4.31 14.20 -15.23
CA LYS A 180 -4.81 15.23 -14.32
C LYS A 180 -6.28 15.53 -14.65
N GLU A 181 -7.13 15.48 -13.65
CA GLU A 181 -8.52 15.90 -13.80
C GLU A 181 -8.60 17.38 -14.18
N THR A 182 -9.52 17.68 -15.08
CA THR A 182 -9.87 19.06 -15.41
C THR A 182 -10.67 19.70 -14.28
N ASP A 183 -10.68 21.03 -14.22
CA ASP A 183 -11.46 21.77 -13.21
C ASP A 183 -12.97 21.47 -13.27
N GLU A 184 -13.48 21.04 -14.44
CA GLU A 184 -14.87 20.63 -14.64
C GLU A 184 -15.17 19.24 -14.05
N GLU A 185 -14.15 18.38 -13.94
CA GLU A 185 -14.26 17.02 -13.38
C GLU A 185 -14.00 16.99 -11.88
N SER A 186 -13.30 17.99 -11.32
CA SER A 186 -12.93 18.04 -9.90
C SER A 186 -14.11 18.46 -9.01
N GLU A 187 -14.60 17.55 -8.17
CA GLU A 187 -15.62 17.87 -7.15
C GLU A 187 -15.11 18.86 -6.08
N THR A 188 -13.79 19.00 -5.90
CA THR A 188 -13.17 19.82 -4.86
C THR A 188 -12.54 21.12 -5.37
N GLY A 189 -12.56 21.37 -6.69
CA GLY A 189 -11.95 22.55 -7.32
C GLY A 189 -10.41 22.56 -7.26
N THR A 190 -9.80 21.43 -6.91
CA THR A 190 -8.35 21.19 -6.94
C THR A 190 -8.14 19.96 -7.80
N GLY A 191 -7.57 20.10 -8.99
CA GLY A 191 -7.36 18.99 -9.91
C GLY A 191 -6.69 17.80 -9.21
N SER A 192 -7.30 16.63 -9.29
CA SER A 192 -6.77 15.39 -8.72
C SER A 192 -6.19 14.51 -9.83
N LEU A 193 -5.44 13.48 -9.45
CA LEU A 193 -4.83 12.56 -10.40
C LEU A 193 -5.69 11.30 -10.60
N LYS A 194 -5.84 10.88 -11.84
CA LYS A 194 -6.39 9.57 -12.22
C LYS A 194 -5.27 8.67 -12.68
N GLU A 195 -5.10 7.51 -12.06
CA GLU A 195 -4.32 6.45 -12.68
C GLU A 195 -5.11 5.84 -13.84
N ILE A 196 -4.47 5.67 -14.99
CA ILE A 196 -5.12 5.20 -16.23
C ILE A 196 -4.52 3.92 -16.80
N THR A 197 -3.46 3.38 -16.19
CA THR A 197 -2.83 2.11 -16.58
C THR A 197 -2.71 1.20 -15.37
N MET A 198 -2.70 -0.10 -15.61
CA MET A 198 -2.31 -1.05 -14.58
C MET A 198 -0.79 -1.02 -14.49
N GLU A 199 -0.28 -0.73 -13.29
CA GLU A 199 1.15 -0.64 -13.04
C GLU A 199 1.90 -1.89 -13.48
N THR A 200 3.01 -1.68 -14.18
CA THR A 200 3.95 -2.74 -14.52
C THR A 200 5.10 -2.70 -13.53
N CYS A 201 5.39 -3.83 -12.89
CA CYS A 201 6.47 -3.96 -11.92
C CYS A 201 7.34 -5.18 -12.28
N VAL A 202 8.62 -4.96 -12.58
CA VAL A 202 9.57 -6.00 -13.04
C VAL A 202 10.94 -5.84 -12.39
N PHE A 203 11.72 -6.92 -12.36
CA PHE A 203 13.06 -6.94 -11.76
C PHE A 203 14.13 -6.47 -12.75
N TRP A 204 14.20 -5.16 -13.03
CA TRP A 204 15.23 -4.56 -13.89
C TRP A 204 15.86 -3.29 -13.28
N GLY A 205 15.98 -3.26 -11.96
CA GLY A 205 16.61 -2.13 -11.26
C GLY A 205 18.15 -2.10 -11.35
N SER A 206 18.76 -1.05 -10.78
CA SER A 206 20.21 -0.83 -10.87
C SER A 206 21.10 -1.96 -10.32
N ALA A 207 20.60 -2.85 -9.46
CA ALA A 207 21.32 -4.02 -8.94
C ALA A 207 21.64 -5.04 -10.04
N PHE A 208 20.87 -5.05 -11.14
CA PHE A 208 21.19 -5.89 -12.29
C PHE A 208 22.46 -5.43 -12.99
N LEU A 209 22.78 -4.13 -12.98
CA LEU A 209 24.08 -3.64 -13.46
C LEU A 209 25.23 -4.25 -12.65
N ASP A 210 25.06 -4.38 -11.33
CA ASP A 210 26.07 -5.02 -10.48
C ASP A 210 26.23 -6.50 -10.85
N HIS A 211 25.11 -7.19 -11.08
CA HIS A 211 25.10 -8.60 -11.47
C HIS A 211 25.80 -8.84 -12.80
N TYR A 212 25.49 -8.05 -13.84
CA TYR A 212 26.13 -8.20 -15.14
C TYR A 212 27.61 -7.79 -15.10
N PHE A 213 27.98 -6.78 -14.30
CA PHE A 213 29.38 -6.44 -14.11
C PHE A 213 30.14 -7.57 -13.39
N GLU A 214 29.54 -8.20 -12.38
CA GLU A 214 30.12 -9.37 -11.72
C GLU A 214 30.33 -10.53 -12.70
N ILE A 215 29.34 -10.81 -13.57
CA ILE A 215 29.49 -11.81 -14.65
C ILE A 215 30.68 -11.46 -15.54
N LEU A 216 30.81 -10.20 -15.97
CA LEU A 216 31.92 -9.76 -16.81
C LEU A 216 33.28 -9.94 -16.12
N VAL A 217 33.38 -9.58 -14.84
CA VAL A 217 34.58 -9.78 -14.01
C VAL A 217 34.94 -11.26 -13.96
N ARG A 218 33.97 -12.13 -13.66
CA ARG A 218 34.18 -13.58 -13.55
C ARG A 218 34.56 -14.22 -14.89
N LEU A 219 33.95 -13.79 -15.98
CA LEU A 219 34.28 -14.28 -17.32
C LEU A 219 35.73 -13.98 -17.68
N LYS A 220 36.20 -12.74 -17.47
CA LYS A 220 37.60 -12.39 -17.72
C LYS A 220 38.58 -13.07 -16.74
N ALA A 221 38.16 -13.27 -15.49
CA ALA A 221 38.97 -13.94 -14.48
C ALA A 221 38.96 -15.48 -14.56
N SER A 222 38.09 -16.09 -15.38
CA SER A 222 37.87 -17.54 -15.41
C SER A 222 39.11 -18.38 -15.72
N ASN A 223 40.10 -17.79 -16.40
CA ASN A 223 41.36 -18.44 -16.75
C ASN A 223 42.50 -18.16 -15.76
N LEU A 224 42.21 -17.53 -14.61
CA LEU A 224 43.20 -17.11 -13.63
C LEU A 224 43.07 -17.97 -12.36
N GLU A 225 43.99 -18.93 -12.20
CA GLU A 225 43.97 -19.90 -11.08
C GLU A 225 44.03 -19.24 -9.68
N ASP A 226 44.59 -18.04 -9.57
CA ASP A 226 44.81 -17.34 -8.30
C ASP A 226 43.76 -16.25 -7.97
N TYR A 227 42.77 -16.01 -8.84
CA TYR A 227 41.81 -14.92 -8.66
C TYR A 227 40.77 -15.26 -7.59
N LYS A 228 40.69 -14.48 -6.51
CA LYS A 228 39.87 -14.80 -5.33
C LYS A 228 38.53 -14.09 -5.35
N GLU A 229 37.57 -14.61 -4.58
CA GLU A 229 36.29 -13.93 -4.32
C GLU A 229 36.45 -12.53 -3.71
N SER A 230 37.52 -12.30 -2.94
CA SER A 230 37.85 -10.96 -2.42
C SER A 230 38.20 -9.97 -3.54
N ASP A 231 38.74 -10.44 -4.66
CA ASP A 231 39.11 -9.62 -5.81
C ASP A 231 37.88 -9.29 -6.65
N VAL A 232 36.98 -10.26 -6.85
CA VAL A 232 35.65 -10.04 -7.45
C VAL A 232 34.89 -8.98 -6.65
N THR A 233 34.75 -9.22 -5.34
CA THR A 233 34.03 -8.31 -4.44
C THR A 233 34.67 -6.93 -4.43
N GLY A 234 36.00 -6.87 -4.35
CA GLY A 234 36.75 -5.62 -4.36
C GLY A 234 36.55 -4.81 -5.64
N THR A 235 36.53 -5.47 -6.79
CA THR A 235 36.35 -4.84 -8.11
C THR A 235 34.91 -4.34 -8.28
N LEU A 236 33.94 -5.17 -7.89
CA LEU A 236 32.52 -4.81 -7.91
C LEU A 236 32.23 -3.61 -7.01
N ASP A 237 32.88 -3.54 -5.86
CA ASP A 237 32.81 -2.42 -4.92
C ASP A 237 33.30 -1.10 -5.53
N GLU A 238 34.37 -1.13 -6.32
CA GLU A 238 34.89 0.05 -7.01
C GLU A 238 33.94 0.51 -8.11
N PHE A 239 33.43 -0.43 -8.91
CA PHE A 239 32.41 -0.16 -9.93
C PHE A 239 31.17 0.50 -9.32
N ARG A 240 30.65 -0.07 -8.22
CA ARG A 240 29.49 0.42 -7.48
C ARG A 240 29.64 1.84 -6.96
N ARG A 241 30.80 2.17 -6.36
CA ARG A 241 31.03 3.46 -5.68
C ARG A 241 31.29 4.60 -6.65
N ALA A 242 31.74 4.33 -7.87
CA ALA A 242 32.13 5.37 -8.79
C ALA A 242 31.64 5.13 -10.22
N LEU A 243 32.27 4.21 -10.96
CA LEU A 243 32.07 4.11 -12.41
C LEU A 243 30.61 3.91 -12.81
N LYS A 244 29.85 3.10 -12.06
CA LYS A 244 28.41 2.91 -12.27
C LYS A 244 27.60 4.20 -12.21
N ILE A 245 27.93 5.08 -11.26
CA ILE A 245 27.20 6.34 -11.00
C ILE A 245 27.51 7.37 -12.09
N PHE A 246 28.76 7.43 -12.52
CA PHE A 246 29.24 8.43 -13.46
C PHE A 246 29.31 7.94 -14.91
N TYR A 247 28.84 6.74 -15.20
CA TYR A 247 28.85 6.19 -16.56
C TYR A 247 28.02 7.06 -17.52
N GLU A 248 28.67 7.59 -18.55
CA GLU A 248 28.14 8.63 -19.46
C GLU A 248 27.54 9.86 -18.74
N ASN A 249 27.95 10.12 -17.51
CA ASN A 249 27.74 11.43 -16.92
C ASN A 249 28.64 12.40 -17.68
N ASN A 250 28.15 13.59 -18.03
CA ASN A 250 28.88 14.58 -18.85
C ASN A 250 30.12 15.17 -18.12
N CYS A 251 30.84 14.37 -17.32
CA CYS A 251 32.15 14.68 -16.81
C CYS A 251 33.16 14.79 -17.97
N HIS A 252 34.30 15.41 -17.70
CA HIS A 252 35.34 15.46 -18.71
C HIS A 252 35.81 14.02 -19.02
N ASP A 253 36.15 13.73 -20.28
CA ASP A 253 36.60 12.39 -20.70
C ASP A 253 37.76 11.86 -19.83
N GLU A 254 38.57 12.76 -19.26
CA GLU A 254 39.64 12.44 -18.31
C GLU A 254 39.11 11.85 -16.98
N ASP A 255 37.99 12.37 -16.46
CA ASP A 255 37.40 11.95 -15.18
C ASP A 255 36.86 10.52 -15.26
N ILE A 256 36.13 10.16 -16.31
CA ILE A 256 35.57 8.80 -16.47
C ILE A 256 36.67 7.76 -16.71
N MET A 257 37.75 8.14 -17.39
CA MET A 257 38.90 7.27 -17.61
C MET A 257 39.68 7.01 -16.32
N ASP A 258 39.75 7.99 -15.41
CA ASP A 258 40.33 7.79 -14.08
C ASP A 258 39.47 6.84 -13.21
N LEU A 259 38.14 6.94 -13.30
CA LEU A 259 37.24 5.98 -12.62
C LEU A 259 37.39 4.56 -13.19
N LEU A 260 37.49 4.43 -14.51
CA LEU A 260 37.79 3.14 -15.15
C LEU A 260 39.16 2.60 -14.70
N ARG A 261 40.16 3.46 -14.60
CA ARG A 261 41.50 3.08 -14.10
C ARG A 261 41.41 2.54 -12.69
N ALA A 262 40.67 3.18 -11.78
CA ALA A 262 40.49 2.68 -10.42
C ALA A 262 39.87 1.27 -10.38
N VAL A 263 38.83 1.04 -11.19
CA VAL A 263 38.21 -0.29 -11.35
C VAL A 263 39.22 -1.31 -11.87
N ASN A 264 39.99 -0.95 -12.90
CA ASN A 264 41.00 -1.82 -13.51
C ASN A 264 42.19 -2.09 -12.57
N GLU A 265 42.67 -1.11 -11.81
CA GLU A 265 43.68 -1.30 -10.78
C GLU A 265 43.19 -2.26 -9.70
N ARG A 266 41.93 -2.12 -9.28
CA ARG A 266 41.34 -3.02 -8.29
C ARG A 266 41.22 -4.45 -8.82
N TYR A 267 40.82 -4.58 -10.08
CA TYR A 267 40.73 -5.85 -10.80
C TYR A 267 42.09 -6.54 -10.96
N THR A 268 43.08 -5.80 -11.47
CA THR A 268 44.44 -6.29 -11.74
C THR A 268 45.24 -6.67 -10.49
N ARG A 269 44.91 -6.16 -9.30
CA ARG A 269 45.53 -6.64 -8.03
C ARG A 269 45.38 -8.15 -7.80
N GLY A 270 44.35 -8.77 -8.36
CA GLY A 270 44.16 -10.23 -8.30
C GLY A 270 45.10 -11.02 -9.22
N TYR A 271 45.92 -10.36 -10.05
CA TYR A 271 46.83 -10.98 -11.00
C TYR A 271 48.27 -10.97 -10.49
N LYS A 272 49.02 -12.06 -10.75
CA LYS A 272 50.47 -12.13 -10.47
C LYS A 272 51.35 -11.67 -11.64
N THR A 273 50.80 -11.64 -12.85
CA THR A 273 51.46 -11.25 -14.10
C THR A 273 50.46 -10.49 -14.97
N THR A 274 50.60 -9.18 -15.11
CA THR A 274 49.71 -8.34 -15.94
C THR A 274 50.46 -7.62 -17.02
N GLY A 275 49.85 -7.51 -18.20
CA GLY A 275 50.13 -6.43 -19.14
C GLY A 275 49.13 -5.28 -18.92
N ASP A 276 49.47 -4.08 -19.39
CA ASP A 276 48.62 -2.86 -19.26
C ASP A 276 47.23 -2.98 -19.92
N ASN A 277 46.95 -4.06 -20.66
CA ASN A 277 45.75 -4.24 -21.49
C ASN A 277 44.74 -5.29 -20.96
N ASP A 278 44.93 -5.83 -19.75
CA ASP A 278 44.09 -6.92 -19.22
C ASP A 278 42.78 -6.43 -18.54
N GLY A 279 42.58 -5.11 -18.44
CA GLY A 279 41.42 -4.49 -17.78
C GLY A 279 40.13 -4.46 -18.60
N PHE A 280 39.13 -3.74 -18.10
CA PHE A 280 37.89 -3.41 -18.80
C PHE A 280 38.04 -2.14 -19.62
N THR A 281 37.29 -2.06 -20.71
CA THR A 281 37.06 -0.83 -21.47
C THR A 281 35.67 -0.28 -21.20
N LEU A 282 35.45 1.04 -21.41
CA LEU A 282 34.10 1.62 -21.33
C LEU A 282 33.14 0.96 -22.32
N TYR A 283 33.62 0.60 -23.51
CA TYR A 283 32.83 -0.11 -24.51
C TYR A 283 32.32 -1.46 -24.01
N GLU A 284 33.18 -2.28 -23.40
CA GLU A 284 32.78 -3.55 -22.82
C GLU A 284 31.75 -3.37 -21.69
N ILE A 285 31.93 -2.36 -20.84
CA ILE A 285 30.98 -2.06 -19.78
C ILE A 285 29.63 -1.62 -20.37
N GLY A 286 29.63 -0.77 -21.40
CA GLY A 286 28.41 -0.41 -22.12
C GLY A 286 27.66 -1.62 -22.65
N VAL A 287 28.33 -2.43 -23.47
CA VAL A 287 27.73 -3.55 -24.21
C VAL A 287 27.34 -4.73 -23.32
N TYR A 288 28.17 -5.09 -22.34
CA TYR A 288 27.95 -6.30 -21.55
C TYR A 288 27.29 -6.06 -20.20
N VAL A 289 27.19 -4.80 -19.76
CA VAL A 289 26.63 -4.47 -18.44
C VAL A 289 25.41 -3.57 -18.55
N PHE A 290 25.55 -2.42 -19.22
CA PHE A 290 24.47 -1.45 -19.30
C PHE A 290 23.40 -1.84 -20.33
N ASP A 291 23.79 -2.15 -21.56
CA ASP A 291 22.86 -2.47 -22.64
C ASP A 291 21.88 -3.60 -22.29
N PRO A 292 22.31 -4.75 -21.73
CA PRO A 292 21.39 -5.83 -21.43
C PRO A 292 20.32 -5.43 -20.41
N VAL A 293 20.63 -4.54 -19.47
CA VAL A 293 19.67 -4.05 -18.48
C VAL A 293 18.75 -3.00 -19.09
N ILE A 294 19.32 -2.01 -19.77
CA ILE A 294 18.55 -0.88 -20.32
C ILE A 294 17.63 -1.33 -21.45
N ASP A 295 18.05 -2.29 -22.28
CA ASP A 295 17.22 -2.86 -23.35
C ASP A 295 15.96 -3.52 -22.76
N GLN A 296 16.07 -4.19 -21.62
CA GLN A 296 14.93 -4.76 -20.91
C GLN A 296 14.00 -3.69 -20.35
N VAL A 297 14.55 -2.58 -19.84
CA VAL A 297 13.73 -1.44 -19.39
C VAL A 297 12.98 -0.82 -20.58
N VAL A 298 13.66 -0.59 -21.71
CA VAL A 298 13.04 -0.08 -22.95
C VAL A 298 11.90 -1.00 -23.37
N HIS A 299 12.15 -2.31 -23.44
CA HIS A 299 11.12 -3.28 -23.80
C HIS A 299 9.91 -3.26 -22.84
N THR A 300 10.18 -3.13 -21.53
CA THR A 300 9.12 -3.03 -20.52
C THR A 300 8.27 -1.78 -20.69
N ILE A 301 8.90 -0.63 -21.00
CA ILE A 301 8.18 0.62 -21.26
C ILE A 301 7.36 0.51 -22.54
N GLU A 302 7.90 -0.07 -23.62
CA GLU A 302 7.16 -0.34 -24.86
C GLU A 302 5.93 -1.22 -24.61
N ASP A 303 6.09 -2.29 -23.83
CA ASP A 303 5.00 -3.18 -23.45
C ASP A 303 3.94 -2.47 -22.60
N HIS A 304 4.36 -1.65 -21.64
CA HIS A 304 3.44 -0.87 -20.81
C HIS A 304 2.64 0.13 -21.66
N LEU A 305 3.29 0.80 -22.62
CA LEU A 305 2.63 1.75 -23.53
C LEU A 305 1.54 1.10 -24.40
N LYS A 306 1.56 -0.22 -24.61
CA LYS A 306 0.48 -0.93 -25.33
C LYS A 306 -0.88 -0.80 -24.62
N GLN A 307 -0.89 -0.64 -23.29
CA GLN A 307 -2.13 -0.41 -22.53
C GLN A 307 -2.84 0.89 -22.92
N LEU A 308 -2.12 1.85 -23.51
CA LEU A 308 -2.63 3.17 -23.85
C LEU A 308 -3.09 3.29 -25.31
N GLY A 309 -2.85 2.28 -26.15
CA GLY A 309 -3.06 2.38 -27.60
C GLY A 309 -2.30 3.57 -28.20
N ASP A 310 -3.01 4.39 -28.98
CA ASP A 310 -2.44 5.53 -29.71
C ASP A 310 -2.36 6.83 -28.89
N ARG A 311 -2.61 6.79 -27.57
CA ARG A 311 -2.49 7.99 -26.73
C ARG A 311 -1.02 8.44 -26.66
N ASN A 312 -0.82 9.74 -26.86
CA ASN A 312 0.46 10.41 -26.61
C ASN A 312 0.50 10.96 -25.19
N LEU A 313 1.68 10.95 -24.58
CA LEU A 313 1.91 11.41 -23.22
C LEU A 313 2.70 12.71 -23.25
N SER A 314 2.41 13.62 -22.34
CA SER A 314 3.09 14.91 -22.28
C SER A 314 4.50 14.77 -21.73
N THR A 315 4.67 14.00 -20.65
CA THR A 315 5.94 13.93 -19.91
C THR A 315 6.20 12.52 -19.40
N MET A 316 7.47 12.12 -19.36
CA MET A 316 7.94 11.00 -18.56
C MET A 316 8.75 11.53 -17.37
N PHE A 317 8.31 11.21 -16.16
CA PHE A 317 9.05 11.44 -14.92
C PHE A 317 9.82 10.17 -14.55
N THR A 318 11.15 10.27 -14.46
CA THR A 318 12.01 9.16 -14.04
C THR A 318 12.51 9.41 -12.63
N THR A 319 12.70 8.34 -11.86
CA THR A 319 13.31 8.40 -10.53
C THR A 319 13.93 7.07 -10.16
N GLY A 320 14.60 7.01 -9.01
CA GLY A 320 15.29 5.84 -8.52
C GLY A 320 16.70 5.75 -9.07
N ARG A 321 17.51 4.89 -8.42
CA ARG A 321 18.96 4.83 -8.67
C ARG A 321 19.36 4.52 -10.11
N LEU A 322 18.53 3.77 -10.85
CA LEU A 322 18.75 3.54 -12.28
C LEU A 322 18.22 4.72 -13.11
N GLY A 323 17.08 5.30 -12.72
CA GLY A 323 16.45 6.42 -13.41
C GLY A 323 17.29 7.70 -13.43
N GLU A 324 18.19 7.86 -12.46
CA GLU A 324 19.14 8.97 -12.34
C GLU A 324 20.40 8.80 -13.22
N SER A 325 20.61 7.62 -13.82
CA SER A 325 21.77 7.40 -14.69
C SER A 325 21.64 8.20 -15.98
N ASN A 326 22.68 8.93 -16.37
CA ASN A 326 22.70 9.64 -17.64
C ASN A 326 22.64 8.69 -18.84
N TYR A 327 23.27 7.52 -18.72
CA TYR A 327 23.13 6.46 -19.72
C TYR A 327 21.67 6.02 -19.89
N PHE A 328 20.97 5.77 -18.77
CA PHE A 328 19.55 5.46 -18.77
C PHE A 328 18.76 6.57 -19.45
N MET A 329 18.93 7.82 -19.01
CA MET A 329 18.17 8.96 -19.56
C MET A 329 18.41 9.18 -21.04
N LYS A 330 19.65 9.07 -21.51
CA LYS A 330 20.00 9.15 -22.93
C LYS A 330 19.30 8.07 -23.75
N ARG A 331 19.37 6.81 -23.31
CA ARG A 331 18.76 5.66 -24.02
C ARG A 331 17.23 5.75 -24.04
N ILE A 332 16.61 6.12 -22.92
CA ILE A 332 15.15 6.30 -22.82
C ILE A 332 14.68 7.47 -23.69
N THR A 333 15.37 8.60 -23.65
CA THR A 333 15.03 9.76 -24.50
C THR A 333 15.14 9.41 -25.98
N GLN A 334 16.20 8.69 -26.38
CA GLN A 334 16.38 8.23 -27.76
C GLN A 334 15.24 7.29 -28.19
N ALA A 335 14.87 6.33 -27.34
CA ALA A 335 13.84 5.34 -27.66
C ALA A 335 12.42 5.93 -27.73
N PHE A 336 12.12 6.95 -26.91
CA PHE A 336 10.74 7.41 -26.72
C PHE A 336 10.47 8.88 -27.03
N SER A 337 11.42 9.60 -27.65
CA SER A 337 11.25 11.00 -28.09
C SER A 337 10.07 11.23 -29.06
N ASN A 338 9.58 10.18 -29.71
CA ASN A 338 8.38 10.21 -30.54
C ASN A 338 7.07 10.02 -29.76
N ARG A 339 7.11 9.54 -28.51
CA ARG A 339 5.94 9.26 -27.66
C ARG A 339 5.74 10.28 -26.54
N PHE A 340 6.81 10.95 -26.13
CA PHE A 340 6.81 11.95 -25.06
C PHE A 340 7.39 13.25 -25.55
N ASN A 341 6.80 14.36 -25.11
CA ASN A 341 7.29 15.70 -25.45
C ASN A 341 8.41 16.17 -24.51
N HIS A 342 8.41 15.68 -23.27
CA HIS A 342 9.36 16.08 -22.23
C HIS A 342 9.79 14.87 -21.38
N PHE A 343 11.03 14.90 -20.91
CA PHE A 343 11.60 13.93 -19.97
C PHE A 343 12.17 14.70 -18.79
N GLU A 344 11.77 14.29 -17.58
CA GLU A 344 12.21 14.92 -16.35
C GLU A 344 12.71 13.84 -15.38
N SER A 345 13.93 14.00 -14.89
CA SER A 345 14.51 13.08 -13.91
C SER A 345 14.54 13.73 -12.53
N PHE A 346 13.94 13.08 -11.55
CA PHE A 346 14.04 13.47 -10.15
C PHE A 346 15.26 12.79 -9.52
N GLY A 347 16.30 13.59 -9.27
CA GLY A 347 17.53 13.15 -8.60
C GLY A 347 17.33 12.76 -7.13
N GLU A 348 18.29 12.01 -6.58
CA GLU A 348 18.26 11.51 -5.19
C GLU A 348 18.03 12.64 -4.16
N GLU A 349 18.50 13.86 -4.44
CA GLU A 349 18.31 15.03 -3.58
C GLU A 349 16.85 15.45 -3.43
N THR A 350 16.02 15.19 -4.45
CA THR A 350 14.60 15.58 -4.44
C THR A 350 13.73 14.60 -3.66
N ARG A 351 14.14 13.32 -3.59
CA ARG A 351 13.44 12.25 -2.85
C ARG A 351 11.93 12.20 -3.17
N PRO A 352 11.56 12.05 -4.45
CA PRO A 352 10.20 12.28 -4.91
C PRO A 352 9.21 11.30 -4.27
N VAL A 353 9.60 10.04 -4.07
CA VAL A 353 8.78 9.03 -3.38
C VAL A 353 8.42 9.52 -1.98
N MET A 354 9.40 9.93 -1.17
CA MET A 354 9.16 10.28 0.22
C MET A 354 8.43 11.61 0.41
N ARG A 355 8.69 12.58 -0.47
CA ARG A 355 7.91 13.83 -0.51
C ARG A 355 6.48 13.56 -0.96
N GLY A 356 6.30 12.70 -1.96
CA GLY A 356 5.01 12.21 -2.43
C GLY A 356 4.19 11.50 -1.35
N VAL A 357 4.80 10.55 -0.65
CA VAL A 357 4.23 9.85 0.52
C VAL A 357 3.77 10.87 1.56
N SER A 358 4.57 11.92 1.82
CA SER A 358 4.21 12.98 2.76
C SER A 358 2.96 13.76 2.33
N LEU A 359 2.90 14.16 1.05
CA LEU A 359 1.77 14.90 0.47
C LEU A 359 0.51 14.04 0.46
N PHE A 360 0.60 12.81 -0.05
CA PHE A 360 -0.52 11.89 -0.18
C PHE A 360 -1.10 11.48 1.18
N SER A 361 -0.26 11.13 2.15
CA SER A 361 -0.75 10.74 3.49
C SER A 361 -1.40 11.88 4.27
N ALA A 362 -1.13 13.13 3.89
CA ALA A 362 -1.82 14.30 4.40
C ALA A 362 -3.17 14.52 3.72
N ASN A 363 -3.23 14.33 2.39
CA ASN A 363 -4.48 14.40 1.62
C ASN A 363 -4.58 13.26 0.59
N PRO A 364 -5.23 12.13 0.94
CA PRO A 364 -5.38 11.00 0.02
C PRO A 364 -6.24 11.31 -1.22
N LYS A 365 -7.03 12.39 -1.18
CA LYS A 365 -7.88 12.82 -2.31
C LYS A 365 -7.12 13.45 -3.47
N LEU A 366 -5.79 13.56 -3.37
CA LEU A 366 -4.94 13.98 -4.49
C LEU A 366 -4.96 12.95 -5.64
N VAL A 367 -5.46 11.73 -5.38
CA VAL A 367 -5.75 10.73 -6.40
C VAL A 367 -7.22 10.35 -6.28
N SER A 368 -7.99 10.54 -7.36
CA SER A 368 -9.42 10.24 -7.41
C SER A 368 -9.75 8.90 -8.04
N GLN A 369 -8.82 8.31 -8.80
CA GLN A 369 -9.05 7.07 -9.53
C GLN A 369 -7.81 6.17 -9.52
N ARG A 370 -8.04 4.87 -9.42
CA ARG A 370 -7.03 3.83 -9.53
C ARG A 370 -7.43 2.75 -10.53
N ILE A 371 -6.46 1.99 -11.01
CA ILE A 371 -6.72 0.78 -11.79
C ILE A 371 -6.62 -0.45 -10.90
N VAL A 372 -7.68 -1.26 -10.85
CA VAL A 372 -7.74 -2.45 -10.00
C VAL A 372 -6.74 -3.52 -10.46
N ARG A 373 -5.92 -4.03 -9.53
CA ARG A 373 -4.84 -4.99 -9.84
C ARG A 373 -5.26 -6.45 -9.89
N TYR A 374 -6.37 -6.80 -9.24
CA TYR A 374 -6.88 -8.16 -9.12
C TYR A 374 -8.37 -8.20 -9.40
N SER A 375 -8.90 -9.34 -9.85
CA SER A 375 -10.35 -9.46 -9.99
C SER A 375 -10.97 -9.86 -8.66
N TYR A 376 -11.92 -9.08 -8.15
CA TYR A 376 -12.55 -9.34 -6.86
C TYR A 376 -13.91 -9.98 -7.06
N GLY A 377 -14.21 -11.02 -6.27
CA GLY A 377 -15.46 -11.76 -6.43
C GLY A 377 -15.81 -12.64 -5.24
N VAL A 378 -17.03 -13.16 -5.25
CA VAL A 378 -17.56 -14.04 -4.20
C VAL A 378 -17.73 -15.44 -4.75
N LYS A 379 -17.23 -16.44 -4.00
CA LYS A 379 -17.41 -17.85 -4.32
C LYS A 379 -18.73 -18.35 -3.71
N LEU A 380 -19.67 -18.82 -4.53
CA LEU A 380 -20.98 -19.32 -4.08
C LEU A 380 -21.18 -20.78 -4.53
N GLY A 381 -21.73 -21.61 -3.63
CA GLY A 381 -21.90 -23.05 -3.86
C GLY A 381 -23.32 -23.46 -4.16
N SER A 382 -23.46 -24.47 -5.01
CA SER A 382 -24.74 -25.12 -5.29
C SER A 382 -25.23 -25.91 -4.06
N PRO A 383 -26.55 -25.91 -3.76
CA PRO A 383 -27.10 -26.81 -2.76
C PRO A 383 -26.76 -28.25 -3.09
N THR A 384 -26.06 -28.92 -2.17
CA THR A 384 -25.96 -30.38 -2.14
C THR A 384 -27.35 -31.01 -2.26
N VAL A 385 -27.49 -31.89 -3.26
CA VAL A 385 -28.63 -32.76 -3.59
C VAL A 385 -29.73 -32.11 -4.45
N ARG A 386 -29.75 -32.52 -5.73
CA ARG A 386 -30.93 -32.38 -6.59
C ARG A 386 -32.01 -33.39 -6.15
N PRO A 387 -33.31 -33.01 -6.16
CA PRO A 387 -34.41 -33.92 -5.80
C PRO A 387 -34.54 -35.16 -6.71
N ASP A 388 -33.83 -35.19 -7.84
CA ASP A 388 -33.90 -36.20 -8.89
C ASP A 388 -32.79 -37.26 -8.82
N GLY A 389 -31.89 -37.19 -7.83
CA GLY A 389 -30.82 -38.17 -7.65
C GLY A 389 -29.70 -38.11 -8.69
N LEU A 390 -29.67 -37.08 -9.55
CA LEU A 390 -28.53 -36.81 -10.41
C LEU A 390 -27.36 -36.23 -9.59
N PRO A 391 -26.09 -36.51 -9.99
CA PRO A 391 -24.94 -35.86 -9.36
C PRO A 391 -25.08 -34.33 -9.42
N PRO A 392 -24.56 -33.59 -8.42
CA PRO A 392 -24.58 -32.14 -8.45
C PRO A 392 -23.90 -31.68 -9.74
N VAL A 393 -24.64 -30.97 -10.58
CA VAL A 393 -24.05 -30.10 -11.59
C VAL A 393 -23.94 -28.75 -10.92
N ASP A 394 -22.78 -28.11 -11.05
CA ASP A 394 -22.37 -26.82 -10.50
C ASP A 394 -21.57 -26.94 -9.20
N GLU A 395 -20.26 -27.11 -9.42
CA GLU A 395 -19.19 -26.73 -8.52
C GLU A 395 -19.29 -25.23 -8.17
N ASP A 396 -18.38 -24.76 -7.35
CA ASP A 396 -18.40 -23.45 -6.72
C ASP A 396 -18.16 -22.27 -7.68
N ARG A 397 -19.21 -21.56 -8.11
CA ARG A 397 -19.01 -20.47 -9.09
C ARG A 397 -18.41 -19.21 -8.45
N PHE A 398 -17.38 -18.65 -9.09
CA PHE A 398 -16.81 -17.36 -8.74
C PHE A 398 -17.58 -16.22 -9.43
N TYR A 399 -18.31 -15.44 -8.64
CA TYR A 399 -19.07 -14.29 -9.11
C TYR A 399 -18.19 -13.04 -9.03
N VAL A 400 -17.70 -12.59 -10.18
CA VAL A 400 -16.85 -11.40 -10.29
C VAL A 400 -17.67 -10.14 -9.98
N CYS A 401 -17.21 -9.38 -8.99
CA CYS A 401 -17.74 -8.08 -8.63
C CYS A 401 -17.05 -6.95 -9.41
N VAL A 402 -15.73 -7.00 -9.50
CA VAL A 402 -14.88 -5.98 -10.15
C VAL A 402 -13.73 -6.70 -10.84
N LYS A 403 -13.38 -6.28 -12.06
CA LYS A 403 -12.35 -6.93 -12.86
C LYS A 403 -10.98 -6.27 -12.70
N LYS A 404 -9.93 -7.07 -12.82
CA LYS A 404 -8.56 -6.58 -13.03
C LYS A 404 -8.53 -5.65 -14.25
N GLY A 405 -7.81 -4.53 -14.13
CA GLY A 405 -7.71 -3.48 -15.15
C GLY A 405 -8.87 -2.48 -15.14
N GLU A 406 -9.91 -2.68 -14.31
CA GLU A 406 -11.03 -1.74 -14.23
C GLU A 406 -10.64 -0.47 -13.47
N ALA A 407 -11.08 0.68 -13.96
CA ALA A 407 -10.91 1.96 -13.27
C ALA A 407 -11.96 2.12 -12.17
N VAL A 408 -11.51 2.41 -10.95
CA VAL A 408 -12.38 2.63 -9.79
C VAL A 408 -12.06 3.96 -9.13
N GLY A 409 -13.10 4.68 -8.72
CA GLY A 409 -12.93 5.90 -7.96
C GLY A 409 -12.48 5.63 -6.53
N GLU A 410 -11.54 6.43 -6.03
CA GLU A 410 -11.08 6.42 -4.64
C GLU A 410 -12.25 6.80 -3.73
N ASP A 411 -12.49 6.01 -2.67
CA ASP A 411 -13.60 6.20 -1.73
C ASP A 411 -15.02 6.11 -2.35
N ILE A 412 -15.14 5.63 -3.61
CA ILE A 412 -16.42 5.38 -4.27
C ILE A 412 -16.83 3.91 -4.11
N TRP A 413 -18.09 3.68 -3.72
CA TRP A 413 -18.66 2.34 -3.59
C TRP A 413 -19.16 1.82 -4.93
N SER A 414 -18.52 0.79 -5.45
CA SER A 414 -19.08 -0.09 -6.49
C SER A 414 -20.12 -1.03 -5.87
N SER A 415 -21.11 -1.48 -6.64
CA SER A 415 -22.17 -2.39 -6.17
C SER A 415 -22.52 -3.41 -7.25
N THR A 416 -22.32 -4.68 -6.94
CA THR A 416 -22.63 -5.81 -7.84
C THR A 416 -23.77 -6.61 -7.27
N GLU A 417 -24.84 -6.77 -8.04
CA GLU A 417 -25.96 -7.63 -7.67
C GLU A 417 -25.71 -9.06 -8.10
N ILE A 418 -25.75 -9.98 -7.14
CA ILE A 418 -25.53 -11.40 -7.34
C ILE A 418 -26.84 -12.14 -7.02
N PRO A 419 -27.34 -12.98 -7.95
CA PRO A 419 -28.47 -13.85 -7.68
C PRO A 419 -28.21 -14.71 -6.44
N TRP A 420 -29.14 -14.69 -5.50
CA TRP A 420 -29.03 -15.38 -4.23
C TRP A 420 -30.29 -16.20 -3.92
N ASN A 421 -30.11 -17.31 -3.19
CA ASN A 421 -31.20 -18.12 -2.66
C ASN A 421 -30.72 -18.69 -1.33
N LYS A 422 -31.60 -18.77 -0.32
CA LYS A 422 -31.36 -19.55 0.92
C LYS A 422 -30.79 -20.95 0.71
N LYS A 423 -31.03 -21.58 -0.46
CA LYS A 423 -30.47 -22.89 -0.82
C LYS A 423 -29.03 -22.84 -1.34
N PHE A 424 -28.56 -21.72 -1.89
CA PHE A 424 -27.16 -21.53 -2.26
C PHE A 424 -26.37 -21.17 -1.01
N LEU A 425 -25.75 -22.18 -0.40
CA LEU A 425 -24.89 -22.00 0.76
C LEU A 425 -23.45 -21.69 0.30
N PRO A 426 -22.76 -20.72 0.92
CA PRO A 426 -21.37 -20.41 0.60
C PRO A 426 -20.47 -21.61 0.90
N ILE A 427 -19.42 -21.80 0.10
CA ILE A 427 -18.50 -22.92 0.31
C ILE A 427 -17.42 -22.55 1.30
N LYS A 428 -17.14 -23.53 2.13
CA LYS A 428 -16.34 -23.49 3.35
C LYS A 428 -14.88 -23.19 3.04
N ALA A 429 -14.29 -22.29 3.83
CA ALA A 429 -12.84 -22.20 3.92
C ALA A 429 -12.26 -23.30 4.82
N ASP A 430 -13.00 -23.79 5.83
CA ASP A 430 -12.67 -24.93 6.72
C ASP A 430 -13.94 -25.44 7.42
N ASN A 431 -13.83 -26.54 8.18
CA ASN A 431 -14.88 -27.34 8.84
C ASN A 431 -15.96 -26.61 9.69
N ASP A 432 -16.02 -25.28 9.74
CA ASP A 432 -16.99 -24.51 10.53
C ASP A 432 -18.00 -23.75 9.64
N SER A 433 -19.29 -23.91 9.93
CA SER A 433 -20.31 -24.07 8.88
C SER A 433 -21.18 -22.85 8.52
N ASN A 434 -20.73 -21.59 8.60
CA ASN A 434 -21.59 -20.43 8.26
C ASN A 434 -20.88 -19.22 7.58
N ASN A 435 -19.66 -19.39 7.06
CA ASN A 435 -18.81 -18.26 6.64
C ASN A 435 -18.93 -17.90 5.14
N LYS A 436 -19.16 -16.62 4.83
CA LYS A 436 -19.16 -16.06 3.44
C LYS A 436 -17.83 -15.37 3.15
N ALA A 437 -17.20 -15.66 2.01
CA ALA A 437 -15.88 -15.15 1.69
C ALA A 437 -15.82 -14.33 0.38
N LEU A 438 -15.17 -13.17 0.44
CA LEU A 438 -14.71 -12.43 -0.74
C LEU A 438 -13.30 -12.88 -1.06
N TYR A 439 -12.99 -13.09 -2.33
CA TYR A 439 -11.67 -13.45 -2.81
C TYR A 439 -11.18 -12.47 -3.86
N ALA A 440 -9.87 -12.32 -3.94
CA ALA A 440 -9.16 -11.71 -5.05
C ALA A 440 -8.58 -12.84 -5.92
N TYR A 441 -8.69 -12.69 -7.23
CA TYR A 441 -8.14 -13.60 -8.24
C TYR A 441 -6.98 -12.93 -8.96
N TYR A 442 -5.83 -13.59 -8.96
CA TYR A 442 -4.53 -12.98 -9.26
C TYR A 442 -4.00 -13.28 -10.67
N ASP A 443 -4.59 -14.24 -11.38
CA ASP A 443 -4.12 -14.66 -12.71
C ASP A 443 -4.38 -13.59 -13.78
N ASP A 444 -3.58 -13.64 -14.85
CA ASP A 444 -3.70 -12.79 -16.05
C ASP A 444 -4.63 -13.39 -17.11
N GLY A 445 -4.94 -14.68 -16.99
CA GLY A 445 -5.84 -15.39 -17.89
C GLY A 445 -7.33 -14.99 -17.75
N PRO A 446 -8.20 -15.50 -18.65
CA PRO A 446 -9.63 -15.32 -18.51
C PRO A 446 -10.08 -15.92 -17.17
N ILE A 447 -10.86 -15.15 -16.41
CA ILE A 447 -11.36 -15.59 -15.09
C ILE A 447 -12.26 -16.81 -15.31
N PRO A 448 -11.86 -18.01 -14.87
CA PRO A 448 -12.69 -19.19 -15.00
C PRO A 448 -13.92 -19.06 -14.10
N ASP A 449 -15.01 -19.73 -14.45
CA ASP A 449 -16.16 -19.86 -13.54
C ASP A 449 -15.74 -20.56 -12.22
N TYR A 450 -14.69 -21.38 -12.26
CA TYR A 450 -14.15 -22.19 -11.17
C TYR A 450 -12.63 -22.02 -11.03
N PRO A 451 -12.15 -20.94 -10.38
CA PRO A 451 -10.72 -20.71 -10.20
C PRO A 451 -10.09 -21.66 -9.18
N ASP A 452 -8.88 -22.13 -9.49
CA ASP A 452 -8.06 -22.94 -8.59
C ASP A 452 -7.83 -22.20 -7.26
N ALA A 453 -7.84 -22.95 -6.15
CA ALA A 453 -7.65 -22.37 -4.82
C ALA A 453 -6.29 -21.64 -4.67
N GLU A 454 -5.26 -22.07 -5.40
CA GLU A 454 -3.93 -21.45 -5.42
C GLU A 454 -3.93 -20.06 -6.08
N LYS A 455 -4.94 -19.76 -6.91
CA LYS A 455 -5.09 -18.49 -7.64
C LYS A 455 -6.01 -17.51 -6.93
N LEU A 456 -6.52 -17.88 -5.76
CA LEU A 456 -7.44 -17.10 -4.94
C LEU A 456 -6.79 -16.72 -3.62
N ASP A 457 -6.68 -15.42 -3.33
CA ASP A 457 -6.46 -14.97 -1.96
C ASP A 457 -7.78 -14.56 -1.32
N LEU A 458 -7.97 -14.97 -0.08
CA LEU A 458 -9.08 -14.55 0.74
C LEU A 458 -8.94 -13.07 1.11
N VAL A 459 -9.98 -12.28 0.85
CA VAL A 459 -10.01 -10.85 1.19
C VAL A 459 -10.79 -10.62 2.49
N CYS A 460 -12.00 -11.18 2.62
CA CYS A 460 -12.78 -11.07 3.86
C CYS A 460 -13.65 -12.29 4.11
N ILE A 461 -13.97 -12.56 5.38
CA ILE A 461 -14.90 -13.60 5.85
C ILE A 461 -16.02 -12.92 6.64
N SER A 462 -17.25 -13.39 6.47
CA SER A 462 -18.40 -13.02 7.28
C SER A 462 -18.96 -14.21 8.04
N ASP A 463 -19.06 -14.08 9.36
CA ASP A 463 -19.97 -14.87 10.18
C ASP A 463 -21.40 -14.33 9.99
N TYR A 464 -22.24 -15.05 9.26
CA TYR A 464 -23.66 -14.72 9.23
C TYR A 464 -24.50 -15.93 9.58
N ASN A 465 -24.89 -16.01 10.85
CA ASN A 465 -26.09 -16.76 11.24
C ASN A 465 -27.30 -16.11 10.56
N SER A 466 -27.76 -16.72 9.48
CA SER A 466 -28.90 -16.26 8.67
C SER A 466 -30.08 -15.83 9.57
N PRO A 467 -30.63 -14.60 9.45
CA PRO A 467 -31.79 -14.20 10.21
C PRO A 467 -32.92 -15.10 9.75
N ARG A 468 -33.76 -15.53 10.68
CA ARG A 468 -34.97 -16.29 10.36
C ARG A 468 -35.82 -15.48 9.38
N ILE A 469 -35.77 -15.83 8.09
CA ILE A 469 -36.58 -15.19 7.06
C ILE A 469 -37.93 -15.91 7.05
N SER A 470 -39.00 -15.14 7.28
CA SER A 470 -40.38 -15.59 7.08
C SER A 470 -40.55 -16.23 5.69
N PRO A 471 -41.19 -17.41 5.55
CA PRO A 471 -41.32 -18.11 4.28
C PRO A 471 -42.10 -17.37 3.17
N ARG A 472 -42.65 -16.18 3.43
CA ARG A 472 -43.69 -15.58 2.60
C ARG A 472 -43.31 -14.32 1.79
N ALA A 473 -42.04 -14.01 1.61
CA ALA A 473 -41.66 -12.92 0.72
C ALA A 473 -40.41 -13.23 -0.10
N ILE A 474 -40.50 -12.92 -1.40
CA ILE A 474 -39.45 -12.76 -2.41
C ILE A 474 -39.29 -13.95 -3.40
N LYS A 475 -39.56 -13.67 -4.69
CA LYS A 475 -39.46 -14.60 -5.84
C LYS A 475 -38.04 -14.71 -6.44
N ARG A 476 -37.12 -13.80 -6.10
CA ARG A 476 -35.66 -13.83 -6.38
C ARG A 476 -34.96 -13.04 -5.29
N GLU A 477 -34.21 -13.69 -4.41
CA GLU A 477 -33.45 -12.98 -3.38
C GLU A 477 -32.16 -12.46 -4.05
N MET A 478 -31.90 -11.16 -4.06
CA MET A 478 -30.66 -10.60 -4.59
C MET A 478 -29.75 -10.22 -3.42
N MET A 479 -28.45 -10.45 -3.58
CA MET A 479 -27.41 -9.95 -2.69
C MET A 479 -26.64 -8.86 -3.42
N ALA A 480 -26.48 -7.68 -2.83
CA ALA A 480 -25.62 -6.65 -3.38
C ALA A 480 -24.29 -6.65 -2.63
N VAL A 481 -23.20 -6.99 -3.31
CA VAL A 481 -21.83 -6.87 -2.79
C VAL A 481 -21.31 -5.50 -3.19
N LYS A 482 -20.91 -4.70 -2.21
CA LYS A 482 -20.39 -3.37 -2.42
C LYS A 482 -18.91 -3.31 -2.04
N LEU A 483 -18.07 -2.85 -2.95
CA LEU A 483 -16.63 -2.72 -2.75
C LEU A 483 -16.22 -1.26 -2.86
N CYS A 484 -15.39 -0.82 -1.94
CA CYS A 484 -14.78 0.52 -1.94
C CYS A 484 -13.27 0.35 -1.87
N PHE A 485 -12.58 0.73 -2.94
CA PHE A 485 -11.14 0.64 -3.04
C PHE A 485 -10.52 1.89 -2.41
N ARG A 486 -9.48 1.66 -1.61
CA ARG A 486 -8.62 2.70 -1.03
C ARG A 486 -7.17 2.26 -1.23
N ILE A 487 -6.24 3.20 -1.05
CA ILE A 487 -4.82 2.96 -1.35
C ILE A 487 -4.23 1.64 -0.80
N ASP A 488 -4.56 1.27 0.44
CA ASP A 488 -3.94 0.11 1.13
C ASP A 488 -4.95 -0.93 1.60
N ARG A 489 -6.22 -0.83 1.17
CA ARG A 489 -7.28 -1.76 1.57
C ARG A 489 -8.50 -1.70 0.66
N VAL A 490 -9.27 -2.78 0.69
CA VAL A 490 -10.62 -2.84 0.13
C VAL A 490 -11.64 -2.92 1.26
N ASP A 491 -12.50 -1.91 1.37
CA ASP A 491 -13.65 -1.92 2.28
C ASP A 491 -14.81 -2.68 1.61
N VAL A 492 -15.42 -3.61 2.35
CA VAL A 492 -16.47 -4.48 1.82
C VAL A 492 -17.77 -4.28 2.62
N LYS A 493 -18.88 -4.11 1.90
CA LYS A 493 -20.23 -4.15 2.44
C LYS A 493 -21.07 -5.15 1.67
N VAL A 494 -22.02 -5.78 2.33
CA VAL A 494 -23.01 -6.61 1.65
C VAL A 494 -24.40 -6.25 2.12
N ASN A 495 -25.30 -6.06 1.16
CA ASN A 495 -26.72 -5.89 1.38
C ASN A 495 -27.45 -7.18 1.06
N TYR A 496 -28.13 -7.73 2.06
CA TYR A 496 -29.09 -8.82 1.87
C TYR A 496 -30.49 -8.21 1.72
N ALA A 497 -31.37 -8.86 0.96
CA ALA A 497 -32.72 -8.45 0.51
C ALA A 497 -33.70 -7.75 1.52
N ARG A 498 -33.28 -7.48 2.76
CA ARG A 498 -33.88 -6.54 3.72
C ARG A 498 -33.44 -5.08 3.57
N GLY A 499 -32.55 -4.74 2.63
CA GLY A 499 -32.13 -3.35 2.40
C GLY A 499 -31.14 -2.81 3.44
N LYS A 500 -30.48 -3.67 4.22
CA LYS A 500 -29.48 -3.28 5.22
C LYS A 500 -28.07 -3.58 4.74
N ASP A 501 -27.18 -2.61 4.88
CA ASP A 501 -25.75 -2.77 4.60
C ASP A 501 -25.02 -3.30 5.83
N TYR A 502 -24.32 -4.42 5.66
CA TYR A 502 -23.41 -4.97 6.67
C TYR A 502 -21.98 -4.71 6.23
N LYS A 503 -21.16 -4.11 7.11
CA LYS A 503 -19.72 -3.95 6.85
C LYS A 503 -18.99 -5.22 7.25
N TYR A 504 -18.08 -5.65 6.40
CA TYR A 504 -17.25 -6.82 6.59
C TYR A 504 -15.92 -6.30 7.08
N ASP A 505 -15.47 -6.83 8.21
CA ASP A 505 -14.08 -6.69 8.55
C ASP A 505 -13.30 -7.55 7.56
N VAL A 506 -12.37 -6.92 6.86
CA VAL A 506 -11.31 -7.65 6.16
C VAL A 506 -10.72 -8.59 7.23
N VAL A 507 -10.58 -9.88 6.91
CA VAL A 507 -9.94 -10.83 7.84
C VAL A 507 -8.54 -10.24 8.13
N TRP A 508 -7.93 -10.44 9.28
CA TRP A 508 -6.80 -11.36 9.36
C TRP A 508 -6.31 -11.36 10.80
N ASP A 509 -6.50 -12.51 11.44
CA ASP A 509 -5.82 -12.92 12.65
C ASP A 509 -4.46 -13.52 12.23
N PRO A 510 -3.32 -12.97 12.68
CA PRO A 510 -1.98 -13.47 12.34
C PRO A 510 -1.62 -14.80 13.01
N VAL A 511 -2.42 -15.32 13.93
CA VAL A 511 -2.07 -16.50 14.76
C VAL A 511 -2.50 -17.83 14.13
N GLY A 512 -3.14 -17.81 12.95
CA GLY A 512 -3.60 -19.03 12.29
C GLY A 512 -4.88 -19.62 12.90
N GLU A 513 -5.42 -19.03 13.98
CA GLU A 513 -6.82 -19.22 14.33
C GLU A 513 -7.68 -18.30 13.47
N ARG A 514 -8.53 -18.89 12.61
CA ARG A 514 -9.53 -18.16 11.85
C ARG A 514 -10.63 -17.66 12.79
N VAL A 515 -10.35 -16.65 13.60
CA VAL A 515 -11.34 -16.14 14.55
C VAL A 515 -12.35 -15.27 13.81
N THR A 516 -13.56 -15.83 13.63
CA THR A 516 -14.70 -15.15 13.04
C THR A 516 -15.10 -13.94 13.90
N ARG A 517 -15.03 -12.72 13.34
CA ARG A 517 -15.49 -11.49 14.03
C ARG A 517 -16.96 -11.21 13.74
N ARG A 518 -17.71 -10.78 14.77
CA ARG A 518 -19.14 -10.43 14.67
C ARG A 518 -19.34 -9.10 13.93
N MET A 519 -20.30 -9.08 13.01
CA MET A 519 -20.77 -7.89 12.29
C MET A 519 -21.22 -6.75 13.22
N VAL A 520 -21.00 -5.51 12.78
CA VAL A 520 -21.63 -4.31 13.33
C VAL A 520 -22.63 -3.75 12.30
N GLU A 521 -23.92 -3.71 12.65
CA GLU A 521 -24.96 -3.07 11.83
C GLU A 521 -24.70 -1.56 11.74
N ILE A 522 -24.52 -1.04 10.53
CA ILE A 522 -24.38 0.40 10.32
C ILE A 522 -25.79 1.00 10.27
N ASN A 523 -26.22 1.52 11.42
CA ASN A 523 -27.55 2.05 11.73
C ASN A 523 -28.65 0.98 11.88
N PRO A 524 -28.98 0.55 13.12
CA PRO A 524 -30.29 -0.03 13.32
C PRO A 524 -31.35 0.98 12.87
N PRO A 525 -32.46 0.56 12.22
CA PRO A 525 -33.61 1.44 12.10
C PRO A 525 -33.92 1.99 13.51
N PRO A 526 -34.34 3.25 13.66
CA PRO A 526 -34.84 3.71 14.95
C PRO A 526 -35.87 2.67 15.37
N SER A 527 -35.59 1.94 16.45
CA SER A 527 -36.58 1.04 16.99
C SER A 527 -37.77 1.94 17.31
N VAL A 528 -38.87 1.76 16.59
CA VAL A 528 -40.17 2.13 17.13
C VAL A 528 -40.33 1.20 18.32
N THR A 529 -39.82 1.62 19.46
CA THR A 529 -40.11 1.01 20.74
C THR A 529 -41.53 1.44 21.07
N THR A 530 -42.51 0.74 20.50
CA THR A 530 -43.86 0.71 21.06
C THR A 530 -43.71 0.23 22.50
N TRP A 531 -43.93 1.16 23.42
CA TRP A 531 -43.98 0.94 24.85
C TRP A 531 -44.99 -0.16 25.18
N TYR A 532 -44.50 -1.30 25.65
CA TYR A 532 -45.22 -2.16 26.58
C TYR A 532 -44.32 -2.41 27.79
N MET A 533 -44.18 -1.37 28.62
CA MET A 533 -43.78 -1.52 30.02
C MET A 533 -45.03 -1.33 30.88
N TYR A 534 -45.75 -2.42 31.13
CA TYR A 534 -46.67 -2.53 32.25
C TYR A 534 -46.56 -3.96 32.78
N ARG A 535 -46.27 -4.08 34.08
CA ARG A 535 -45.98 -5.31 34.85
C ARG A 535 -44.59 -5.91 34.61
N ASP A 536 -43.65 -5.53 35.48
CA ASP A 536 -42.74 -6.48 36.17
C ASP A 536 -41.65 -5.76 37.00
N ALA A 537 -41.60 -4.42 36.99
CA ALA A 537 -40.69 -3.65 37.84
C ALA A 537 -41.27 -3.20 39.22
N VAL A 538 -42.51 -3.58 39.57
CA VAL A 538 -43.15 -3.18 40.85
C VAL A 538 -43.20 -4.31 41.89
N SER A 539 -42.82 -5.55 41.54
CA SER A 539 -42.95 -6.69 42.46
C SER A 539 -41.69 -7.06 43.27
N ILE A 540 -40.53 -6.46 42.99
CA ILE A 540 -39.25 -6.85 43.64
C ILE A 540 -38.71 -5.78 44.60
N TYR A 541 -39.28 -4.57 44.59
CA TYR A 541 -38.82 -3.47 45.47
C TYR A 541 -39.69 -3.26 46.74
N TYR A 542 -40.78 -4.01 46.92
CA TYR A 542 -41.72 -3.83 48.04
C TYR A 542 -41.74 -4.97 49.09
N SER A 543 -40.88 -5.98 48.99
CA SER A 543 -40.92 -7.14 49.91
C SER A 543 -39.74 -7.28 50.87
N LYS A 544 -38.91 -6.25 51.10
CA LYS A 544 -37.71 -6.38 51.96
C LYS A 544 -37.36 -5.22 52.89
N ILE A 545 -38.21 -4.19 53.05
CA ILE A 545 -38.01 -3.12 54.04
C ILE A 545 -39.33 -2.80 54.77
N TYR A 546 -39.95 -3.81 55.37
CA TYR A 546 -40.94 -3.67 56.43
C TYR A 546 -40.86 -4.91 57.35
N SER A 547 -39.85 -4.94 58.22
CA SER A 547 -39.95 -5.59 59.52
C SER A 547 -38.82 -5.12 60.43
N SER A 548 -39.21 -4.56 61.59
CA SER A 548 -38.40 -4.33 62.80
C SER A 548 -37.58 -3.03 62.81
N SER A 549 -38.14 -1.87 63.16
CA SER A 549 -38.55 -1.34 64.49
C SER A 549 -37.39 -0.83 65.38
N MET A 550 -37.53 0.45 65.79
CA MET A 550 -37.04 1.10 67.02
C MET A 550 -35.55 1.44 67.15
N ALA A 551 -35.21 2.74 67.08
CA ALA A 551 -34.95 3.61 68.27
C ALA A 551 -34.04 4.83 67.96
N LEU A 552 -34.57 6.03 68.28
CA LEU A 552 -33.95 7.22 68.92
C LEU A 552 -32.83 8.08 68.24
N HIS A 553 -33.26 9.30 67.84
CA HIS A 553 -32.72 10.65 68.13
C HIS A 553 -31.44 11.24 67.42
N PRO A 554 -31.24 12.60 67.38
CA PRO A 554 -31.11 13.39 66.13
C PRO A 554 -29.86 14.33 66.08
N PHE A 555 -29.89 15.35 65.19
CA PHE A 555 -28.88 16.39 64.86
C PHE A 555 -27.90 15.95 63.75
N ILE A 556 -27.68 16.67 62.64
CA ILE A 556 -27.46 18.10 62.43
C ILE A 556 -27.98 18.56 61.04
N ARG A 557 -28.55 19.76 60.99
CA ARG A 557 -28.98 20.56 59.80
C ARG A 557 -27.81 21.31 59.14
N ILE A 558 -28.07 21.85 57.92
CA ILE A 558 -27.66 23.16 57.33
C ILE A 558 -27.17 22.95 55.87
N THR A 559 -28.07 22.96 54.86
CA THR A 559 -28.54 24.05 53.94
C THR A 559 -27.53 24.42 52.82
N TRP A 560 -27.76 24.14 51.52
CA TRP A 560 -28.66 24.78 50.49
C TRP A 560 -28.45 26.31 50.37
N PRO A 561 -28.51 26.96 49.18
CA PRO A 561 -29.71 26.96 48.29
C PRO A 561 -29.50 27.05 46.75
N LEU A 562 -30.41 26.46 45.94
CA LEU A 562 -31.51 27.06 45.12
C LEU A 562 -31.07 27.59 43.72
N VAL A 563 -31.48 27.03 42.58
CA VAL A 563 -32.83 26.90 41.93
C VAL A 563 -33.15 28.07 40.97
N HIS A 564 -33.38 27.75 39.68
CA HIS A 564 -34.55 28.09 38.81
C HIS A 564 -34.18 28.00 37.31
N LEU A 565 -34.81 27.08 36.54
CA LEU A 565 -35.88 27.32 35.52
C LEU A 565 -35.36 27.96 34.21
N SER A 566 -35.67 27.56 32.97
CA SER A 566 -36.84 26.90 32.39
C SER A 566 -36.55 26.34 30.98
N LEU A 567 -37.34 25.34 30.62
CA LEU A 567 -37.62 24.83 29.28
C LEU A 567 -38.09 25.95 28.32
N CYS A 568 -37.59 25.98 27.08
CA CYS A 568 -38.37 26.45 25.93
C CYS A 568 -37.83 25.86 24.63
N ILE A 569 -38.58 24.89 24.10
CA ILE A 569 -38.43 24.32 22.76
C ILE A 569 -39.00 25.33 21.77
N LYS A 570 -38.22 25.74 20.76
CA LYS A 570 -38.75 26.29 19.52
C LYS A 570 -38.02 25.66 18.35
N LEU A 571 -38.68 24.68 17.73
CA LEU A 571 -38.36 24.15 16.42
C LEU A 571 -38.59 25.25 15.37
N THR A 572 -37.61 25.47 14.49
CA THR A 572 -37.83 26.03 13.17
C THR A 572 -36.95 25.27 12.19
N VAL A 573 -37.56 24.84 11.09
CA VAL A 573 -37.05 23.88 10.11
C VAL A 573 -36.80 24.61 8.78
N MET A 574 -35.76 24.17 8.06
CA MET A 574 -35.37 24.43 6.64
C MET A 574 -34.71 25.80 6.38
N ARG A 575 -33.67 25.98 5.57
CA ARG A 575 -32.76 25.25 4.63
C ARG A 575 -31.78 26.36 4.13
N PRO A 576 -30.69 26.11 3.37
CA PRO A 576 -30.08 24.86 2.92
C PRO A 576 -29.03 24.30 3.88
#